data_AF-A0A2V9S977-F1
#
_entry.id   AF-A0A2V9S977-F1
#
_cell.length_a   1.000
_cell.length_b   1.000
_cell.length_c   1.000
_cell.angle_alpha   90.00
_cell.angle_beta   90.00
_cell.angle_gamma   90.00
#
_symmetry.space_group_name_H-M   'P 1'
#
loop_
_entity.id
_entity.type
_entity.pdbx_description
1 polymer ?
#
loop_
_entity_poly.entity_id
_entity_poly.type
_entity_poly.pdbx_seq_one_letter_code
_entity_poly.pdbx_strand_id
1 'polypeptide(L)' 'MRISRIDVHIERTYFIRTNFDDVLPKLKKEACESGADAIIEIQELSTNINLDETNIFHITAIGIKYQQ' A
#
# COMPACT_ATOMS: atom_id res chain seq x y z
N MET A 1 2.53 -19.02 12.61
CA MET A 1 2.05 -17.75 12.03
C MET A 1 3.24 -17.05 11.39
N ARG A 2 3.21 -16.77 10.08
CA ARG A 2 4.31 -16.06 9.39
C ARG A 2 3.80 -14.66 9.01
N ILE A 3 4.53 -13.64 9.44
CA ILE A 3 4.18 -12.24 9.23
C ILE A 3 5.14 -11.68 8.17
N SER A 4 4.59 -11.08 7.12
CA SER A 4 5.33 -10.44 6.03
C SER A 4 4.96 -8.95 5.98
N ARG A 5 5.93 -8.04 5.91
CA ARG A 5 5.63 -6.62 5.69
C ARG A 5 5.46 -6.37 4.20
N ILE A 6 4.35 -5.76 3.80
CA ILE A 6 4.05 -5.41 2.42
C ILE A 6 4.13 -3.88 2.30
N ASP A 7 5.07 -3.41 1.51
CA ASP A 7 5.27 -1.98 1.27
C ASP A 7 4.89 -1.68 -0.16
N VAL A 8 3.89 -0.82 -0.36
CA VAL A 8 3.43 -0.42 -1.69
C VAL A 8 3.67 1.07 -1.86
N HIS A 9 4.71 1.37 -2.62
CA HIS A 9 5.00 2.72 -3.06
C HIS A 9 4.20 3.05 -4.33
N ILE A 10 3.50 4.19 -4.32
CA ILE A 10 2.94 4.80 -5.53
C ILE A 10 3.32 6.30 -5.58
N GLU A 11 4.20 6.64 -6.53
CA GLU A 11 4.53 8.04 -6.83
C GLU A 11 3.44 8.64 -7.73
N ARG A 12 2.88 9.80 -7.38
CA ARG A 12 1.92 10.51 -8.24
C ARG A 12 2.09 12.03 -8.26
N THR A 13 1.64 12.60 -9.37
CA THR A 13 1.54 14.04 -9.66
C THR A 13 0.12 14.55 -9.41
N TYR A 14 -0.01 15.84 -9.09
CA TYR A 14 -1.15 16.55 -8.49
C TYR A 14 -2.58 16.30 -9.05
N PHE A 15 -2.74 15.80 -10.28
CA PHE A 15 -4.01 15.90 -11.01
C PHE A 15 -5.06 14.82 -10.72
N ILE A 16 -4.72 13.75 -10.01
CA ILE A 16 -5.65 12.63 -9.76
C ILE A 16 -5.77 12.37 -8.27
N ARG A 17 -6.90 12.79 -7.67
CA ARG A 17 -7.29 12.34 -6.33
C ARG A 17 -7.43 10.82 -6.37
N THR A 18 -6.44 10.15 -5.81
CA THR A 18 -6.37 8.70 -5.79
C THR A 18 -6.94 8.27 -4.45
N ASN A 19 -8.00 7.47 -4.48
CA ASN A 19 -8.56 6.91 -3.25
C ASN A 19 -7.89 5.57 -2.97
N PHE A 20 -8.02 5.07 -1.73
CA PHE A 20 -7.57 3.74 -1.35
C PHE A 20 -8.02 2.64 -2.35
N ASP A 21 -9.20 2.79 -2.95
CA ASP A 21 -9.74 1.92 -4.00
C ASP A 21 -8.83 1.75 -5.23
N ASP A 22 -8.06 2.77 -5.62
CA ASP A 22 -7.14 2.71 -6.75
C ASP A 22 -5.87 1.91 -6.42
N VAL A 23 -5.51 1.83 -5.13
CA VAL A 23 -4.27 1.20 -4.64
C VAL A 23 -4.51 -0.24 -4.20
N LEU A 24 -5.74 -0.54 -3.79
CA LEU A 24 -6.23 -1.85 -3.40
C LEU A 24 -5.83 -3.00 -4.36
N PRO A 25 -5.93 -2.85 -5.70
CA PRO A 25 -5.55 -3.90 -6.64
C PRO A 25 -4.04 -4.21 -6.58
N LYS A 26 -3.20 -3.17 -6.50
CA LYS A 26 -1.74 -3.32 -6.41
C LYS A 26 -1.34 -3.93 -5.06
N LEU A 27 -1.97 -3.47 -3.97
CA LEU A 27 -1.76 -4.01 -2.63
C LEU A 27 -2.13 -5.50 -2.54
N LYS A 28 -3.26 -5.90 -3.13
CA LYS A 28 -3.68 -7.30 -3.20
C LYS A 28 -2.73 -8.15 -4.03
N LYS A 29 -2.21 -7.61 -5.13
CA LYS A 29 -1.23 -8.31 -5.95
C LYS A 29 0.05 -8.61 -5.16
N GLU A 30 0.62 -7.60 -4.53
CA GLU A 30 1.84 -7.77 -3.70
C GLU A 30 1.61 -8.72 -2.52
N ALA A 31 0.42 -8.69 -1.91
CA ALA A 31 0.06 -9.64 -0.85
C ALA A 31 -0.01 -11.08 -1.35
N CYS A 32 -0.58 -11.29 -2.54
CA CYS A 32 -0.67 -12.59 -3.19
C CYS A 32 0.73 -13.12 -3.54
N GLU A 33 1.60 -12.28 -4.10
CA GLU A 33 2.99 -12.64 -4.42
C GLU A 33 3.83 -12.92 -3.15
N SER A 34 3.52 -12.25 -2.04
CA SER A 34 4.10 -12.55 -0.72
C SER A 34 3.57 -13.86 -0.10
N GLY A 35 2.50 -14.43 -0.65
CA GLY A 35 1.83 -15.61 -0.11
C GLY A 35 1.09 -15.33 1.21
N ALA A 36 0.63 -14.09 1.40
CA ALA A 36 -0.22 -13.72 2.53
C ALA A 36 -1.67 -14.13 2.27
N ASP A 37 -2.33 -14.65 3.31
CA ASP A 37 -3.76 -15.01 3.29
C ASP A 37 -4.64 -13.81 3.66
N ALA A 38 -4.11 -12.88 4.46
CA ALA A 38 -4.79 -11.68 4.90
C ALA A 38 -3.84 -10.48 4.97
N ILE A 39 -4.40 -9.27 4.88
CA ILE A 39 -3.69 -8.00 5.05
C ILE A 39 -4.35 -7.24 6.20
N ILE A 40 -3.56 -6.72 7.13
CA ILE A 40 -3.99 -5.88 8.25
C ILE A 40 -3.13 -4.62 8.34
N GLU A 41 -3.51 -3.70 9.23
CA GLU A 41 -2.70 -2.51 9.57
C GLU A 41 -2.32 -1.69 8.33
N ILE A 42 -3.29 -1.44 7.46
CA ILE A 42 -3.07 -0.62 6.27
C ILE A 42 -2.93 0.84 6.71
N GLN A 43 -1.77 1.42 6.49
CA GLN A 43 -1.47 2.82 6.79
C GLN A 43 -1.21 3.57 5.50
N GLU A 44 -1.99 4.64 5.31
CA GLU A 44 -1.77 5.62 4.25
C GLU A 44 -0.87 6.74 4.78
N LEU A 45 0.27 6.91 4.15
CA LEU A 45 1.21 7.98 4.41
C LEU A 45 1.30 8.84 3.15
N SER A 46 0.66 10.01 3.19
CA SER A 46 0.82 11.02 2.13
C SER A 46 1.92 11.99 2.53
N THR A 47 2.99 12.03 1.74
CA THR A 47 4.05 13.02 1.90
C THR A 47 3.92 14.04 0.79
N ASN A 48 3.67 15.30 1.17
CA ASN A 48 3.73 16.42 0.24
C ASN A 48 5.20 16.83 0.09
N ILE A 49 5.85 16.37 -0.98
CA ILE A 49 7.21 16.80 -1.32
C ILE A 49 7.06 17.94 -2.32
N ASN A 50 7.15 19.17 -1.81
CA ASN A 50 6.88 20.46 -2.47
C ASN A 50 5.39 20.87 -2.53
N LEU A 51 5.18 22.07 -2.01
CA LEU A 51 3.94 22.71 -1.62
C LEU A 51 2.87 22.94 -2.70
N ASP A 52 2.97 22.40 -3.92
CA ASP A 52 1.90 22.58 -4.92
C ASP A 52 1.89 21.58 -6.11
N GLU A 53 2.84 20.63 -6.25
CA GLU A 53 2.98 19.86 -7.50
C GLU A 53 3.07 18.33 -7.35
N THR A 54 3.63 17.80 -6.25
CA THR A 54 3.92 16.35 -6.16
C THR A 54 3.49 15.78 -4.81
N ASN A 55 2.46 14.94 -4.85
CA ASN A 55 1.97 14.21 -3.70
C ASN A 55 2.43 12.76 -3.79
N ILE A 56 3.36 12.36 -2.91
CA ILE A 56 3.81 10.98 -2.84
C ILE A 56 2.88 10.22 -1.88
N PHE A 57 2.20 9.20 -2.40
CA PHE A 57 1.32 8.34 -1.63
C PHE A 57 2.00 7.01 -1.35
N HIS A 58 2.33 6.80 -0.07
CA HIS A 58 2.84 5.54 0.42
C HIS A 58 1.71 4.78 1.11
N ILE A 59 1.50 3.53 0.73
CA ILE A 59 0.64 2.63 1.49
C ILE A 59 1.50 1.50 2.03
N THR A 60 1.51 1.37 3.34
CA THR A 60 2.17 0.26 4.03
C THR A 60 1.10 -0.65 4.61
N ALA A 61 1.35 -1.95 4.59
CA ALA A 61 0.44 -2.94 5.17
C ALA A 61 1.20 -4.16 5.70
N ILE A 62 0.54 -4.94 6.54
CA ILE A 62 1.10 -6.17 7.09
C ILE A 62 0.34 -7.36 6.50
N GLY A 63 1.06 -8.23 5.80
CA GLY A 63 0.58 -9.52 5.34
C GLY A 63 0.70 -10.59 6.42
N ILE A 64 -0.38 -11.35 6.62
CA ILE A 64 -0.42 -12.51 7.52
C ILE A 64 -0.58 -13.76 6.67
N LYS A 65 0.29 -14.74 6.91
CA LYS A 65 0.10 -16.11 6.44
C LYS A 65 -0.25 -17.00 7.62
N TYR A 66 -1.41 -17.64 7.55
CA TYR A 66 -1.83 -18.64 8.53
C TYR A 66 -1.04 -19.93 8.25
N GLN A 67 -0.43 -20.48 9.29
CA GLN A 67 0.05 -21.86 9.20
C GLN A 67 -1.15 -22.74 9.55
N GLN A 68 -1.59 -23.53 8.59
CA GLN A 68 -2.36 -24.73 8.89
C GLN A 68 -1.44 -25.75 9.57
#